data_AF-A0A925I4V8-F1
#
_entry.id   AF-A0A925I4V8-F1
#
_cell.length_a   1.000
_cell.length_b   1.000
_cell.length_c   1.000
_cell.angle_alpha   90.00
_cell.angle_beta   90.00
_cell.angle_gamma   90.00
#
_symmetry.space_group_name_H-M   'P 1'
#
loop_
_entity.id
_entity.type
_entity.pdbx_description
1 polymer ?
#
loop_
_entity_poly.entity_id
_entity_poly.type
_entity_poly.pdbx_seq_one_letter_code
_entity_poly.pdbx_strand_id
1 'polypeptide(L)'
;MKALSNIRYILFAVSLLGLFANFAQNEYGLDMLFYSDVFIAFIFFIEAFVYCSRAWKSGKIKALFILSNHFLVGCIFLGLFFRHMHWGGAGLLMVFSTLFLLIQYLVYSARIFVKESKKGMALSFILFLFVMATICSLLGVVFKNMHWPGASLLLILSGILCLFFLPFIFTKIKYKYNGELITLKARLAKLSGKTVMIFCYFGFWGIYSLCVSYGIVPGFYNLSRPPAAVKLDDARANDRSETYWVNYESFLEGRREAEENEGNLKAGDDDSKEKVSVEF
;
A
#
# COMPACT_ATOMS: atom_id res chain seq x y z
N MET A 1 -4.66 -0.82 23.44
CA MET A 1 -5.10 -0.09 22.21
C MET A 1 -4.12 1.01 21.78
N LYS A 2 -3.68 1.93 22.66
CA LYS A 2 -2.73 3.00 22.26
C LYS A 2 -1.39 2.44 21.75
N ALA A 3 -0.80 1.48 22.47
CA ALA A 3 0.45 0.80 22.06
C ALA A 3 0.34 0.15 20.67
N LEU A 4 -0.72 -0.65 20.42
CA LEU A 4 -0.98 -1.25 19.10
C LEU A 4 -1.09 -0.21 17.98
N SER A 5 -1.68 0.96 18.28
CA SER A 5 -1.75 2.04 17.30
C SER A 5 -0.38 2.60 16.97
N ASN A 6 0.49 2.81 17.97
CA ASN A 6 1.85 3.31 17.75
C ASN A 6 2.68 2.32 16.94
N ILE A 7 2.64 1.03 17.31
CA ILE A 7 3.35 -0.03 16.58
C ILE A 7 2.90 -0.05 15.11
N ARG A 8 1.60 0.07 14.84
CA ARG A 8 1.09 0.10 13.46
C ARG A 8 1.61 1.29 12.66
N TYR A 9 1.76 2.47 13.27
CA TYR A 9 2.35 3.63 12.58
C TYR A 9 3.85 3.42 12.31
N ILE A 10 4.58 2.79 13.23
CA ILE A 10 5.98 2.41 13.02
C ILE A 10 6.07 1.42 11.85
N LEU A 11 5.24 0.37 11.84
CA LEU A 11 5.20 -0.59 10.74
C LEU A 11 4.87 0.08 9.42
N PHE A 12 3.92 1.01 9.38
CA PHE A 12 3.63 1.78 8.18
C PHE A 12 4.83 2.62 7.71
N ALA A 13 5.58 3.23 8.63
CA ALA A 13 6.82 3.92 8.28
C ALA A 13 7.87 2.95 7.72
N VAL A 14 7.99 1.73 8.28
CA VAL A 14 8.84 0.67 7.75
C VAL A 14 8.41 0.24 6.35
N SER A 15 7.10 0.12 6.09
CA SER A 15 6.56 -0.15 4.75
C SER A 15 7.00 0.91 3.75
N LEU A 16 6.90 2.19 4.11
CA LEU A 16 7.34 3.30 3.27
C LEU A 16 8.85 3.29 3.03
N LEU A 17 9.65 2.99 4.05
CA LEU A 17 11.10 2.84 3.90
C LEU A 17 11.47 1.67 3.00
N GLY A 18 10.78 0.53 3.10
CA GLY A 18 10.95 -0.61 2.21
C GLY A 18 10.70 -0.24 0.75
N LEU A 19 9.67 0.55 0.49
CA LEU A 19 9.41 1.08 -0.85
C LEU A 19 10.56 1.96 -1.38
N PHE A 20 11.04 2.91 -0.57
CA PHE A 20 12.18 3.75 -0.97
C PHE A 20 13.46 2.93 -1.19
N ALA A 21 13.69 1.90 -0.37
CA ALA A 21 14.78 0.96 -0.58
C ALA A 21 14.62 0.22 -1.91
N ASN A 22 13.41 -0.18 -2.28
CA ASN A 22 13.16 -0.77 -3.60
C ASN A 22 13.42 0.22 -4.74
N PHE A 23 13.09 1.51 -4.59
CA PHE A 23 13.45 2.52 -5.60
C PHE A 23 14.96 2.73 -5.72
N ALA A 24 15.70 2.56 -4.62
CA ALA A 24 17.15 2.51 -4.60
C ALA A 24 17.72 1.18 -5.12
N GLN A 25 16.90 0.35 -5.79
CA GLN A 25 17.26 -0.94 -6.36
C GLN A 25 17.78 -1.95 -5.33
N ASN A 26 17.28 -1.85 -4.10
CA ASN A 26 17.62 -2.78 -3.05
C ASN A 26 16.65 -3.97 -3.01
N GLU A 27 17.20 -5.18 -2.95
CA GLU A 27 16.46 -6.44 -2.97
C GLU A 27 15.50 -6.57 -1.78
N TYR A 28 15.94 -6.17 -0.58
CA TYR A 28 15.14 -6.30 0.64
C TYR A 28 13.97 -5.32 0.72
N GLY A 29 13.86 -4.36 -0.21
CA GLY A 29 12.85 -3.30 -0.15
C GLY A 29 11.41 -3.84 -0.21
N LEU A 30 11.16 -4.82 -1.08
CA LEU A 30 9.86 -5.48 -1.16
C LEU A 30 9.62 -6.37 0.06
N ASP A 31 10.64 -7.08 0.53
CA ASP A 31 10.52 -7.91 1.73
C ASP A 31 10.10 -7.07 2.94
N MET A 32 10.76 -5.93 3.17
CA MET A 32 10.39 -5.00 4.24
C MET A 32 8.94 -4.52 4.12
N LEU A 33 8.49 -4.20 2.90
CA LEU A 33 7.11 -3.79 2.62
C LEU A 33 6.11 -4.90 2.98
N PHE A 34 6.32 -6.12 2.50
CA PHE A 34 5.35 -7.20 2.70
C PHE A 34 5.38 -7.81 4.11
N TYR A 35 6.55 -7.87 4.77
CA TYR A 35 6.62 -8.27 6.18
C TYR A 35 5.96 -7.22 7.08
N SER A 36 6.14 -5.92 6.82
CA SER A 36 5.41 -4.91 7.58
C SER A 36 3.89 -5.01 7.38
N ASP A 37 3.42 -5.31 6.17
CA ASP A 37 2.00 -5.57 5.88
C ASP A 37 1.44 -6.75 6.67
N VAL A 38 2.17 -7.87 6.81
CA VAL A 38 1.67 -9.02 7.58
C VAL A 38 1.52 -8.68 9.07
N PHE A 39 2.47 -7.94 9.64
CA PHE A 39 2.34 -7.47 11.03
C PHE A 39 1.21 -6.46 11.20
N ILE A 40 0.98 -5.58 10.22
CA ILE A 40 -0.18 -4.69 10.20
C ILE A 40 -1.48 -5.50 10.18
N ALA A 41 -1.55 -6.57 9.37
CA ALA A 41 -2.69 -7.49 9.32
C ALA A 41 -2.98 -8.10 10.70
N PHE A 42 -1.97 -8.63 11.38
CA PHE A 42 -2.13 -9.19 12.73
C PHE A 42 -2.64 -8.17 13.74
N ILE A 43 -2.16 -6.93 13.69
CA ILE A 43 -2.69 -5.86 14.56
C ILE A 43 -4.18 -5.63 14.27
N PHE A 44 -4.59 -5.59 13.00
CA PHE A 44 -6.00 -5.47 12.65
C PHE A 44 -6.84 -6.65 13.15
N PHE A 45 -6.34 -7.89 13.07
CA PHE A 45 -7.03 -9.05 13.61
C PHE A 45 -7.13 -9.03 15.14
N ILE A 46 -6.06 -8.66 15.85
CA ILE A 46 -6.09 -8.49 17.32
C ILE A 46 -7.13 -7.44 17.71
N GLU A 47 -7.16 -6.31 17.00
CA GLU A 47 -8.14 -5.27 17.27
C GLU A 47 -9.56 -5.72 16.93
N ALA A 48 -9.76 -6.44 15.82
CA ALA A 48 -11.03 -7.06 15.50
C ALA A 48 -11.48 -7.98 16.65
N PHE A 49 -10.61 -8.85 17.15
CA PHE A 49 -10.92 -9.73 18.28
C PHE A 49 -11.27 -8.97 19.56
N VAL A 50 -10.49 -7.93 19.91
CA VAL A 50 -10.79 -7.05 21.06
C VAL A 50 -12.11 -6.32 20.87
N TYR A 51 -12.43 -5.89 19.66
CA TYR A 51 -13.74 -5.30 19.36
C TYR A 51 -14.85 -6.32 19.45
N CYS A 52 -14.64 -7.56 18.98
CA CYS A 52 -15.62 -8.65 19.08
C CYS A 52 -16.01 -8.89 20.54
N SER A 53 -15.02 -9.08 21.43
CA SER A 53 -15.26 -9.34 22.87
C SER A 53 -16.02 -8.20 23.57
N ARG A 54 -15.85 -6.96 23.11
CA ARG A 54 -16.58 -5.79 23.63
C ARG A 54 -17.94 -5.59 22.97
N ALA A 55 -18.01 -5.80 21.66
CA ALA A 55 -19.20 -5.66 20.82
C ALA A 55 -20.29 -6.63 21.28
N TRP A 56 -19.89 -7.88 21.51
CA TRP A 56 -20.76 -8.95 21.99
C TRP A 56 -21.52 -8.55 23.25
N LYS A 57 -20.85 -7.89 24.19
CA LYS A 57 -21.47 -7.38 25.43
C LYS A 57 -22.37 -6.17 25.23
N SER A 58 -22.17 -5.42 24.14
CA SER A 58 -22.86 -4.14 23.90
C SER A 58 -24.09 -4.24 23.00
N GLY A 59 -24.18 -5.27 22.15
CA GLY A 59 -25.27 -5.45 21.16
C GLY A 59 -25.40 -4.35 20.10
N LYS A 60 -24.47 -3.38 20.03
CA LYS A 60 -24.59 -2.21 19.15
C LYS A 60 -24.14 -2.54 17.72
N ILE A 61 -24.99 -2.25 16.72
CA ILE A 61 -24.69 -2.39 15.28
C ILE A 61 -23.38 -1.68 14.88
N LYS A 62 -23.08 -0.52 15.49
CA LYS A 62 -21.83 0.21 15.25
C LYS A 62 -20.59 -0.62 15.61
N ALA A 63 -20.67 -1.48 16.61
CA ALA A 63 -19.56 -2.33 17.02
C ALA A 63 -19.31 -3.46 16.01
N LEU A 64 -20.37 -4.03 15.42
CA LEU A 64 -20.27 -5.00 14.31
C LEU A 64 -19.61 -4.38 13.08
N PHE A 65 -19.97 -3.15 12.73
CA PHE A 65 -19.32 -2.41 11.63
C PHE A 65 -17.81 -2.25 11.88
N ILE A 66 -17.42 -1.85 13.10
CA ILE A 66 -15.99 -1.64 13.42
C ILE A 66 -15.24 -2.99 13.39
N LEU A 67 -15.84 -4.04 13.95
CA LEU A 67 -15.33 -5.41 13.92
C LEU A 67 -15.07 -5.89 12.49
N SER A 68 -16.11 -5.87 11.64
CA SER A 68 -16.03 -6.35 10.26
C SER A 68 -14.99 -5.55 9.48
N ASN A 69 -14.94 -4.24 9.68
CA ASN A 69 -13.97 -3.39 9.00
C ASN A 69 -12.52 -3.76 9.34
N HIS A 70 -12.20 -3.94 10.62
CA HIS A 70 -10.83 -4.31 11.02
C HIS A 70 -10.46 -5.70 10.49
N PHE A 71 -11.37 -6.65 10.59
CA PHE A 71 -11.16 -8.01 10.08
C PHE A 71 -10.88 -8.00 8.57
N LEU A 72 -11.74 -7.35 7.78
CA LEU A 72 -11.61 -7.31 6.32
C LEU A 72 -10.36 -6.55 5.87
N VAL A 73 -9.98 -5.46 6.55
CA VAL A 73 -8.73 -4.75 6.27
C VAL A 73 -7.53 -5.66 6.56
N GLY A 74 -7.54 -6.38 7.67
CA GLY A 74 -6.52 -7.39 7.99
C GLY A 74 -6.40 -8.46 6.90
N CYS A 75 -7.53 -8.96 6.38
CA CYS A 75 -7.55 -9.91 5.28
C CYS A 75 -6.93 -9.35 3.99
N ILE A 76 -7.12 -8.05 3.67
CA ILE A 76 -6.48 -7.44 2.49
C ILE A 76 -4.97 -7.42 2.65
N PHE A 77 -4.45 -6.97 3.80
CA PHE A 77 -3.02 -6.97 4.07
C PHE A 77 -2.41 -8.38 4.04
N LEU A 78 -3.09 -9.35 4.65
CA LEU A 78 -2.66 -10.75 4.58
C LEU A 78 -2.70 -11.29 3.15
N GLY A 79 -3.69 -10.89 2.34
CA GLY A 79 -3.80 -11.26 0.94
C GLY A 79 -2.68 -10.67 0.07
N LEU A 80 -2.28 -9.42 0.33
CA LEU A 80 -1.10 -8.81 -0.32
C LEU A 80 0.17 -9.58 0.00
N PHE A 81 0.36 -9.98 1.27
CA PHE A 81 1.48 -10.82 1.67
C PHE A 81 1.45 -12.20 0.98
N PHE A 82 0.30 -12.88 0.93
CA PHE A 82 0.18 -14.17 0.24
C PHE A 82 0.45 -14.05 -1.26
N ARG A 83 0.03 -12.94 -1.88
CA ARG A 83 0.31 -12.67 -3.29
C ARG A 83 1.81 -12.56 -3.53
N HIS A 84 2.54 -11.90 -2.64
CA HIS A 84 3.99 -11.77 -2.73
C HIS A 84 4.70 -13.10 -2.53
N MET A 85 4.27 -13.90 -1.53
CA MET A 85 4.82 -15.23 -1.27
C MET A 85 4.39 -16.29 -2.31
N HIS A 86 3.58 -15.91 -3.31
CA HIS A 86 2.96 -16.82 -4.28
C HIS A 86 2.11 -17.93 -3.63
N TRP A 87 1.56 -17.67 -2.45
CA TRP A 87 0.72 -18.62 -1.73
C TRP A 87 -0.71 -18.64 -2.28
N GLY A 88 -1.33 -19.82 -2.20
CA GLY A 88 -2.71 -20.03 -2.62
C GLY A 88 -3.71 -19.17 -1.83
N GLY A 89 -4.84 -18.84 -2.45
CA GLY A 89 -5.94 -18.12 -1.79
C GLY A 89 -5.78 -16.59 -1.70
N ALA A 90 -4.63 -16.02 -2.08
CA ALA A 90 -4.40 -14.57 -2.07
C ALA A 90 -5.51 -13.77 -2.79
N GLY A 91 -5.88 -14.22 -4.00
CA GLY A 91 -6.91 -13.57 -4.81
C GLY A 91 -8.30 -13.59 -4.16
N LEU A 92 -8.72 -14.74 -3.64
CA LEU A 92 -10.00 -14.88 -2.93
C LEU A 92 -10.03 -13.95 -1.71
N LEU A 93 -8.97 -13.98 -0.91
CA LEU A 93 -8.89 -13.17 0.31
C LEU A 93 -8.97 -11.67 0.01
N MET A 94 -8.24 -11.19 -1.01
CA MET A 94 -8.28 -9.78 -1.42
C MET A 94 -9.64 -9.39 -2.02
N VAL A 95 -10.18 -10.19 -2.94
CA VAL A 95 -11.42 -9.86 -3.67
C VAL A 95 -12.63 -9.84 -2.73
N PHE A 96 -12.83 -10.89 -1.94
CA PHE A 96 -13.95 -10.93 -1.00
C PHE A 96 -13.85 -9.81 0.02
N SER A 97 -12.66 -9.59 0.59
CA SER A 97 -12.49 -8.56 1.61
C SER A 97 -12.77 -7.16 1.07
N THR A 98 -12.29 -6.86 -0.13
CA THR A 98 -12.56 -5.58 -0.80
C THR A 98 -14.02 -5.44 -1.21
N LEU A 99 -14.69 -6.51 -1.66
CA LEU A 99 -16.12 -6.47 -1.99
C LEU A 99 -16.98 -6.12 -0.77
N PHE A 100 -16.75 -6.78 0.37
CA PHE A 100 -17.48 -6.47 1.60
C PHE A 100 -17.15 -5.07 2.14
N LEU A 101 -15.88 -4.65 2.08
CA LEU A 101 -15.50 -3.29 2.46
C LEU A 101 -16.09 -2.23 1.54
N LEU A 102 -16.22 -2.50 0.23
CA LEU A 102 -16.84 -1.61 -0.72
C LEU A 102 -18.29 -1.34 -0.33
N ILE A 103 -19.08 -2.40 -0.11
CA ILE A 103 -20.48 -2.28 0.33
C ILE A 103 -20.54 -1.49 1.64
N GLN A 104 -19.66 -1.83 2.60
CA GLN A 104 -19.60 -1.17 3.89
C GLN A 104 -19.27 0.33 3.78
N TYR A 105 -18.33 0.71 2.92
CA TYR A 105 -17.93 2.11 2.73
C TYR A 105 -18.93 2.91 1.91
N LEU A 106 -19.63 2.30 0.95
CA LEU A 106 -20.73 2.96 0.22
C LEU A 106 -21.90 3.28 1.15
N VAL A 107 -22.31 2.33 1.99
CA VAL A 107 -23.35 2.59 3.01
C VAL A 107 -22.87 3.62 4.02
N TYR A 108 -21.61 3.54 4.44
CA TYR A 108 -21.01 4.50 5.37
C TYR A 108 -20.96 5.91 4.80
N SER A 109 -20.53 6.08 3.54
CA SER A 109 -20.41 7.37 2.87
C SER A 109 -21.78 8.03 2.67
N ALA A 110 -22.78 7.27 2.23
CA ALA A 110 -24.16 7.75 2.09
C ALA A 110 -24.73 8.21 3.45
N ARG A 111 -24.53 7.42 4.51
CA ARG A 111 -24.97 7.77 5.87
C ARG A 111 -24.29 9.02 6.41
N ILE A 112 -22.97 9.17 6.19
CA ILE A 112 -22.25 10.39 6.56
C ILE A 112 -22.81 11.57 5.78
N PHE A 113 -22.97 11.42 4.47
CA PHE A 113 -23.39 12.52 3.62
C PHE A 113 -24.75 13.07 4.04
N VAL A 114 -25.75 12.20 4.25
CA VAL A 114 -27.09 12.58 4.70
C VAL A 114 -27.09 13.21 6.10
N LYS A 115 -26.25 12.69 7.01
CA LYS A 115 -26.19 13.19 8.39
C LYS A 115 -25.47 14.52 8.51
N GLU A 116 -24.35 14.67 7.82
CA GLU A 116 -23.49 15.85 7.91
C GLU A 116 -24.00 16.99 7.02
N SER A 117 -24.75 16.71 5.93
CA SER A 117 -25.30 17.74 5.04
C SER A 117 -26.28 18.67 5.75
N LYS A 118 -27.06 18.14 6.71
CA LYS A 118 -27.96 18.91 7.58
C LYS A 118 -27.24 19.96 8.43
N LYS A 119 -25.93 19.77 8.65
CA LYS A 119 -25.12 20.59 9.56
C LYS A 119 -24.19 21.53 8.80
N GLY A 120 -23.73 21.11 7.62
CA GLY A 120 -22.92 21.87 6.71
C GLY A 120 -22.71 21.11 5.40
N MET A 121 -23.33 21.58 4.32
CA MET A 121 -23.32 20.90 3.02
C MET A 121 -21.91 20.75 2.44
N ALA A 122 -21.11 21.81 2.43
CA ALA A 122 -19.76 21.79 1.89
C ALA A 122 -18.86 20.76 2.59
N LEU A 123 -18.87 20.75 3.92
CA LEU A 123 -18.08 19.80 4.71
C LEU A 123 -18.55 18.36 4.49
N SER A 124 -19.85 18.15 4.39
CA SER A 124 -20.43 16.84 4.09
C SER A 124 -19.95 16.29 2.74
N PHE A 125 -19.96 17.13 1.72
CA PHE A 125 -19.51 16.77 0.37
C PHE A 125 -18.01 16.42 0.35
N ILE A 126 -17.18 17.21 1.04
CA ILE A 126 -15.75 16.93 1.19
C ILE A 126 -15.50 15.60 1.90
N LEU A 127 -16.22 15.32 2.99
CA LEU A 127 -16.11 14.03 3.70
C LEU A 127 -16.58 12.85 2.83
N PHE A 128 -17.64 13.03 2.04
CA PHE A 128 -18.12 12.03 1.10
C PHE A 128 -17.04 11.71 0.05
N LEU A 129 -16.49 12.73 -0.60
CA LEU A 129 -15.41 12.56 -1.59
C LEU A 129 -14.17 11.91 -0.98
N PHE A 130 -13.84 12.21 0.28
CA PHE A 130 -12.72 11.56 0.98
C PHE A 130 -12.92 10.05 1.13
N VAL A 131 -14.13 9.61 1.51
CA VAL A 131 -14.45 8.19 1.60
C VAL A 131 -14.47 7.54 0.21
N MET A 132 -14.96 8.24 -0.81
CA MET A 132 -14.92 7.75 -2.20
C MET A 132 -13.48 7.58 -2.72
N ALA A 133 -12.57 8.50 -2.40
CA ALA A 133 -11.16 8.36 -2.71
C ALA A 133 -10.51 7.14 -2.01
N THR A 134 -10.94 6.84 -0.78
CA THR A 134 -10.53 5.63 -0.06
C THR A 134 -11.02 4.37 -0.76
N ILE A 135 -12.26 4.37 -1.27
CA ILE A 135 -12.80 3.25 -2.06
C ILE A 135 -12.03 3.07 -3.37
N CYS A 136 -11.80 4.14 -4.12
CA CYS A 136 -11.08 4.08 -5.39
C CYS A 136 -9.65 3.56 -5.24
N SER A 137 -8.92 4.00 -4.20
CA SER A 137 -7.57 3.51 -3.92
C SER A 137 -7.56 2.03 -3.55
N LEU A 138 -8.49 1.58 -2.70
CA LEU A 138 -8.62 0.17 -2.33
C LEU A 138 -8.92 -0.73 -3.55
N LEU A 139 -9.90 -0.34 -4.37
CA LEU A 139 -10.23 -1.05 -5.60
C LEU A 139 -9.07 -1.06 -6.59
N GLY A 140 -8.41 0.09 -6.78
CA GLY A 140 -7.27 0.23 -7.67
C GLY A 140 -6.13 -0.72 -7.31
N VAL A 141 -5.78 -0.82 -6.02
CA VAL A 141 -4.74 -1.75 -5.55
C VAL A 141 -5.14 -3.20 -5.80
N VAL A 142 -6.38 -3.60 -5.48
CA VAL A 142 -6.81 -4.98 -5.74
C VAL A 142 -6.88 -5.30 -7.23
N PHE A 143 -7.41 -4.40 -8.06
CA PHE A 143 -7.47 -4.59 -9.50
C PHE A 143 -6.07 -4.70 -10.11
N LYS A 144 -5.10 -3.90 -9.62
CA LYS A 144 -3.71 -3.98 -10.07
C LYS A 144 -3.11 -5.34 -9.75
N ASN A 145 -3.33 -5.86 -8.54
CA ASN A 145 -2.83 -7.17 -8.14
C ASN A 145 -3.50 -8.31 -8.91
N MET A 146 -4.80 -8.20 -9.20
CA MET A 146 -5.57 -9.17 -9.99
C MET A 146 -5.38 -9.03 -11.52
N HIS A 147 -4.59 -8.05 -11.98
CA HIS A 147 -4.40 -7.73 -13.40
C HIS A 147 -5.72 -7.43 -14.14
N TRP A 148 -6.70 -6.89 -13.41
CA TRP A 148 -7.99 -6.56 -13.99
C TRP A 148 -7.94 -5.22 -14.73
N PRO A 149 -8.76 -5.08 -15.80
CA PRO A 149 -8.82 -3.84 -16.56
C PRO A 149 -9.27 -2.66 -15.69
N GLY A 150 -8.78 -1.47 -16.00
CA GLY A 150 -9.12 -0.25 -15.25
C GLY A 150 -8.34 -0.03 -13.95
N ALA A 151 -7.43 -0.93 -13.57
CA ALA A 151 -6.58 -0.76 -12.38
C ALA A 151 -5.82 0.57 -12.37
N SER A 152 -5.15 0.90 -13.48
CA SER A 152 -4.38 2.15 -13.61
C SER A 152 -5.27 3.39 -13.52
N LEU A 153 -6.46 3.36 -14.13
CA LEU A 153 -7.41 4.46 -14.08
C LEU A 153 -7.88 4.72 -12.64
N LEU A 154 -8.24 3.66 -11.91
CA LEU A 154 -8.66 3.77 -10.51
C LEU A 154 -7.53 4.32 -9.62
N LEU A 155 -6.31 3.84 -9.80
CA LEU A 155 -5.15 4.31 -9.04
C LEU A 155 -4.81 5.78 -9.35
N ILE A 156 -4.77 6.17 -10.62
CA ILE A 156 -4.56 7.56 -11.05
C ILE A 156 -5.64 8.48 -10.47
N LEU A 157 -6.91 8.11 -10.60
CA LEU A 157 -8.03 8.88 -10.05
C LEU A 157 -7.90 9.02 -8.53
N SER A 158 -7.56 7.92 -7.84
CA SER A 158 -7.34 7.97 -6.40
C SER A 158 -6.14 8.85 -6.02
N GLY A 159 -5.06 8.84 -6.79
CA GLY A 159 -3.88 9.69 -6.61
C GLY A 159 -4.22 11.18 -6.75
N ILE A 160 -4.97 11.54 -7.78
CA ILE A 160 -5.46 12.92 -8.00
C ILE A 160 -6.32 13.36 -6.80
N LEU A 161 -7.27 12.53 -6.37
CA LEU A 161 -8.10 12.82 -5.21
C LEU A 161 -7.26 12.95 -3.93
N CYS A 162 -6.24 12.11 -3.74
CA CYS A 162 -5.36 12.20 -2.58
C CYS A 162 -4.56 13.51 -2.55
N LEU A 163 -3.99 13.91 -3.69
CA LEU A 163 -3.30 15.19 -3.84
C LEU A 163 -4.25 16.37 -3.61
N PHE A 164 -5.49 16.27 -4.08
CA PHE A 164 -6.53 17.27 -3.81
C PHE A 164 -6.79 17.44 -2.31
N PHE A 165 -6.86 16.34 -1.52
CA PHE A 165 -7.15 16.40 -0.08
C PHE A 165 -5.98 16.85 0.81
N LEU A 166 -4.73 16.61 0.41
CA LEU A 166 -3.54 17.00 1.18
C LEU A 166 -3.59 18.48 1.66
N PRO A 167 -3.78 19.49 0.79
CA PRO A 167 -3.84 20.88 1.23
C PRO A 167 -5.00 21.14 2.21
N PHE A 168 -6.16 20.49 2.05
CA PHE A 168 -7.29 20.67 2.98
C PHE A 168 -7.03 20.08 4.37
N ILE A 169 -6.14 19.10 4.49
CA ILE A 169 -5.76 18.51 5.78
C ILE A 169 -4.82 19.45 6.56
N PHE A 170 -3.91 20.12 5.86
CA PHE A 170 -2.90 21.01 6.46
C PHE A 170 -3.35 22.46 6.60
N THR A 171 -4.30 22.91 5.77
CA THR A 171 -4.83 24.27 5.86
C THR A 171 -5.80 24.42 7.04
N LYS A 172 -5.80 25.61 7.66
CA LYS A 172 -6.68 25.95 8.79
C LYS A 172 -8.08 26.40 8.32
N ILE A 173 -8.53 25.94 7.15
CA ILE A 173 -9.84 26.29 6.59
C ILE A 173 -10.93 25.83 7.57
N LYS A 174 -11.82 26.76 7.92
CA LYS A 174 -12.94 26.54 8.84
C LYS A 174 -14.23 26.45 8.04
N TYR A 175 -15.04 25.44 8.36
CA TYR A 175 -16.33 25.19 7.75
C TYR A 175 -17.43 25.47 8.77
N LYS A 176 -18.50 26.13 8.33
CA LYS A 176 -19.71 26.31 9.14
C LYS A 176 -20.39 24.94 9.33
N TYR A 177 -20.57 24.55 10.58
CA TYR A 177 -21.13 23.27 10.99
C TYR A 177 -21.96 23.45 12.24
N ASN A 178 -23.28 23.26 12.14
CA ASN A 178 -24.18 23.48 13.28
C ASN A 178 -24.02 24.87 13.94
N GLY A 179 -23.72 25.90 13.15
CA GLY A 179 -23.47 27.27 13.66
C GLY A 179 -22.06 27.52 14.20
N GLU A 180 -21.25 26.47 14.41
CA GLU A 180 -19.85 26.60 14.82
C GLU A 180 -18.89 26.49 13.63
N LEU A 181 -17.67 27.01 13.80
CA LEU A 181 -16.60 26.90 12.81
C LEU A 181 -15.66 25.76 13.17
N ILE A 182 -15.62 24.72 12.34
CA ILE A 182 -14.80 23.53 12.58
C ILE A 182 -13.85 23.26 11.40
N THR A 183 -12.72 22.62 11.68
CA THR A 183 -11.74 22.23 10.65
C THR A 183 -12.01 20.82 10.12
N LEU A 184 -11.60 20.56 8.88
CA LEU A 184 -11.72 19.23 8.26
C LEU A 184 -10.99 18.16 9.08
N LYS A 185 -9.75 18.46 9.51
CA LYS A 185 -8.93 17.57 10.35
C LYS A 185 -9.68 17.09 11.60
N ALA A 186 -10.39 17.99 12.29
CA ALA A 186 -11.16 17.67 13.49
C ALA A 186 -12.34 16.71 13.21
N ARG A 187 -12.92 16.74 12.00
CA ARG A 187 -13.98 15.80 11.60
C ARG A 187 -13.43 14.49 11.06
N LEU A 188 -12.36 14.53 10.28
CA LEU A 188 -11.66 13.32 9.81
C LEU A 188 -11.21 12.45 10.99
N ALA A 189 -10.69 13.07 12.06
CA ALA A 189 -10.29 12.36 13.28
C ALA A 189 -11.46 11.64 14.00
N LYS A 190 -12.71 12.02 13.72
CA LYS A 190 -13.92 11.41 14.31
C LYS A 190 -14.54 10.32 13.43
N LEU A 191 -13.99 10.04 12.24
CA LEU A 191 -14.44 8.96 11.38
C LEU A 191 -14.19 7.60 12.06
N SER A 192 -15.14 6.67 11.90
CA SER A 192 -15.07 5.32 12.47
C SER A 192 -14.31 4.36 11.54
N GLY A 193 -13.79 3.26 12.08
CA GLY A 193 -13.14 2.24 11.25
C GLY A 193 -11.79 2.66 10.67
N LYS A 194 -11.11 3.63 11.29
CA LYS A 194 -9.77 4.07 10.88
C LYS A 194 -9.65 4.46 9.40
N THR A 195 -10.73 4.95 8.81
CA THR A 195 -10.79 5.34 7.40
C THR A 195 -9.63 6.24 6.99
N VAL A 196 -9.22 7.18 7.85
CA VAL A 196 -8.09 8.07 7.57
C VAL A 196 -6.77 7.31 7.39
N MET A 197 -6.52 6.29 8.20
CA MET A 197 -5.30 5.47 8.07
C MET A 197 -5.33 4.65 6.77
N ILE A 198 -6.47 4.03 6.48
CA ILE A 198 -6.68 3.23 5.27
C ILE A 198 -6.49 4.12 4.03
N PHE A 199 -7.06 5.31 4.06
CA PHE A 199 -6.84 6.35 3.05
C PHE A 199 -5.36 6.70 2.90
N CYS A 200 -4.63 6.92 4.00
CA CYS A 200 -3.19 7.23 3.91
C CYS A 200 -2.39 6.07 3.31
N TYR A 201 -2.68 4.83 3.70
CA TYR A 201 -1.98 3.65 3.21
C TYR A 201 -2.26 3.39 1.73
N PHE A 202 -3.53 3.26 1.33
CA PHE A 202 -3.90 2.94 -0.05
C PHE A 202 -3.84 4.17 -0.97
N GLY A 203 -4.07 5.37 -0.44
CA GLY A 203 -3.91 6.62 -1.18
C GLY A 203 -2.47 6.88 -1.58
N PHE A 204 -1.51 6.45 -0.76
CA PHE A 204 -0.10 6.47 -1.13
C PHE A 204 0.18 5.66 -2.42
N TRP A 205 -0.42 4.47 -2.55
CA TRP A 205 -0.33 3.67 -3.79
C TRP A 205 -0.92 4.40 -5.00
N GLY A 206 -2.01 5.15 -4.81
CA GLY A 206 -2.59 6.01 -5.85
C GLY A 206 -1.63 7.11 -6.30
N ILE A 207 -1.01 7.82 -5.35
CA ILE A 207 0.00 8.86 -5.63
C ILE A 207 1.20 8.24 -6.35
N TYR A 208 1.71 7.11 -5.86
CA TYR A 208 2.82 6.41 -6.51
C TYR A 208 2.48 6.04 -7.96
N SER A 209 1.32 5.42 -8.19
CA SER A 209 0.89 5.07 -9.56
C SER A 209 0.74 6.29 -10.46
N LEU A 210 0.29 7.42 -9.91
CA LEU A 210 0.23 8.69 -10.62
C LEU A 210 1.63 9.17 -11.01
N CYS A 211 2.57 9.20 -10.06
CA CYS A 211 3.96 9.59 -10.32
C CYS A 211 4.64 8.69 -11.35
N VAL A 212 4.43 7.38 -11.30
CA VAL A 212 4.94 6.43 -12.31
C VAL A 212 4.37 6.75 -13.69
N SER A 213 3.06 7.05 -13.79
CA SER A 213 2.42 7.34 -15.07
C SER A 213 2.96 8.62 -15.75
N TYR A 214 3.50 9.55 -14.97
CA TYR A 214 4.16 10.76 -15.47
C TYR A 214 5.69 10.62 -15.57
N GLY A 215 6.25 9.43 -15.31
CA GLY A 215 7.70 9.21 -15.34
C GLY A 215 8.49 9.94 -14.25
N ILE A 216 7.82 10.40 -13.18
CA ILE A 216 8.46 11.13 -12.07
C ILE A 216 9.25 10.18 -11.17
N VAL A 217 8.74 8.96 -10.96
CA VAL A 217 9.38 7.92 -10.16
C VAL A 217 9.49 6.62 -10.96
N PRO A 218 10.54 5.81 -10.72
CA PRO A 218 10.67 4.52 -11.39
C PRO A 218 9.58 3.55 -10.94
N GLY A 219 9.34 2.53 -11.77
CA GLY A 219 8.57 1.36 -11.35
C GLY A 219 9.31 0.52 -10.30
N PHE A 220 8.66 -0.52 -9.80
CA PHE A 220 9.27 -1.43 -8.83
C PHE A 220 10.51 -2.11 -9.41
N TYR A 221 11.58 -2.11 -8.62
CA TYR A 221 12.77 -2.88 -8.93
C TYR A 221 12.47 -4.38 -8.75
N ASN A 222 12.80 -5.16 -9.77
CA ASN A 222 12.75 -6.62 -9.75
C ASN A 222 14.09 -7.13 -10.29
N LEU A 223 14.77 -7.98 -9.53
CA LEU A 223 16.06 -8.58 -9.92
C LEU A 223 16.00 -9.26 -11.29
N SER A 224 14.87 -9.89 -11.58
CA SER A 224 14.66 -10.63 -12.82
C SER A 224 14.64 -9.70 -14.04
N ARG A 225 14.32 -8.42 -13.84
CA ARG A 225 14.21 -7.43 -14.91
C ARG A 225 14.51 -6.02 -14.41
N PRO A 226 15.80 -5.66 -14.24
CA PRO A 226 16.19 -4.34 -13.76
C PRO A 226 15.68 -3.24 -14.71
N PRO A 227 15.38 -2.03 -14.22
CA PRO A 227 14.88 -0.94 -15.04
C PRO A 227 15.76 -0.59 -16.26
N ALA A 228 17.08 -0.81 -16.16
CA ALA A 228 18.00 -0.66 -17.28
C ALA A 228 17.72 -1.66 -18.41
N ALA A 229 17.43 -2.92 -18.07
CA ALA A 229 17.06 -3.96 -19.03
C ALA A 229 15.69 -3.66 -19.67
N VAL A 230 14.73 -3.12 -18.92
CA VAL A 230 13.43 -2.70 -19.47
C VAL A 230 13.59 -1.54 -20.46
N LYS A 231 14.41 -0.53 -20.13
CA LYS A 231 14.70 0.58 -21.06
C LYS A 231 15.38 0.09 -22.34
N LEU A 232 16.24 -0.93 -22.23
CA LEU A 232 16.82 -1.59 -23.38
C LEU A 232 15.74 -2.33 -24.19
N ASP A 233 14.85 -3.10 -23.56
CA ASP A 233 13.76 -3.77 -24.28
C ASP A 233 12.78 -2.79 -24.97
N ASP A 234 12.48 -1.66 -24.34
CA ASP A 234 11.65 -0.60 -24.92
C ASP A 234 12.37 0.13 -26.07
N ALA A 235 13.69 0.28 -25.97
CA ALA A 235 14.52 0.77 -27.06
C ALA A 235 14.57 -0.24 -28.22
N ARG A 236 14.64 -1.54 -27.94
CA ARG A 236 14.58 -2.63 -28.93
C ARG A 236 13.27 -2.66 -29.70
N ALA A 237 12.16 -2.35 -29.04
CA ALA A 237 10.85 -2.27 -29.69
C ALA A 237 10.77 -1.11 -30.70
N ASN A 238 11.58 -0.06 -30.52
CA ASN A 238 11.60 1.13 -31.35
C ASN A 238 12.80 1.20 -32.32
N ASP A 239 13.90 0.48 -32.07
CA ASP A 239 15.11 0.47 -32.90
C ASP A 239 15.70 -0.95 -33.03
N ARG A 240 15.91 -1.40 -34.28
CA ARG A 240 16.46 -2.73 -34.64
C ARG A 240 17.96 -2.66 -35.03
N SER A 241 18.71 -1.71 -34.47
CA SER A 241 20.12 -1.48 -34.85
C SER A 241 21.10 -2.44 -34.15
N GLU A 242 22.21 -2.78 -34.82
CA GLU A 242 23.28 -3.67 -34.30
C GLU A 242 23.92 -3.16 -32.99
N THR A 243 23.98 -1.85 -32.80
CA THR A 243 24.51 -1.18 -31.61
C THR A 243 23.77 -1.59 -30.32
N TYR A 244 22.50 -1.98 -30.44
CA TYR A 244 21.70 -2.48 -29.33
C TYR A 244 22.23 -3.81 -28.78
N TRP A 245 22.57 -4.74 -29.67
CA TRP A 245 23.05 -6.08 -29.28
C TRP A 245 24.38 -6.02 -28.55
N VAL A 246 25.28 -5.12 -28.97
CA VAL A 246 26.57 -4.87 -28.32
C VAL A 246 26.37 -4.32 -26.90
N ASN A 247 25.40 -3.41 -26.69
CA ASN A 247 25.09 -2.87 -25.37
C ASN A 247 24.37 -3.88 -24.46
N TYR A 248 23.58 -4.76 -25.02
CA TYR A 248 22.89 -5.82 -24.27
C TYR A 248 23.84 -6.94 -23.85
N GLU A 249 24.72 -7.41 -24.75
CA GLU A 249 25.71 -8.42 -24.42
C GLU A 249 26.73 -7.90 -23.40
N SER A 250 27.23 -6.67 -23.56
CA SER A 250 28.13 -6.07 -22.56
C SER A 250 27.49 -5.90 -21.18
N PHE A 251 26.18 -5.60 -21.12
CA PHE A 251 25.43 -5.59 -19.85
C PHE A 251 25.32 -6.99 -19.23
N LEU A 252 25.06 -8.03 -20.04
CA LEU A 252 24.98 -9.41 -19.55
C LEU A 252 26.36 -9.96 -19.13
N GLU A 253 27.42 -9.64 -19.87
CA GLU A 253 28.79 -10.00 -19.54
C GLU A 253 29.22 -9.37 -18.22
N GLY A 254 29.02 -8.07 -18.03
CA GLY A 254 29.31 -7.41 -16.75
C GLY A 254 28.53 -8.01 -15.58
N ARG A 255 27.34 -8.56 -15.82
CA ARG A 255 26.56 -9.26 -14.78
C ARG A 255 27.14 -10.64 -14.45
N ARG A 256 27.56 -11.40 -15.46
CA ARG A 256 28.23 -12.70 -15.25
C ARG A 256 29.54 -12.52 -14.50
N GLU A 257 30.33 -11.51 -14.84
CA GLU A 257 31.58 -11.20 -14.15
C GLU A 257 31.35 -10.79 -12.69
N ALA A 258 30.29 -10.02 -12.41
CA ALA A 258 29.91 -9.69 -11.04
C ALA A 258 29.48 -10.92 -10.24
N GLU A 259 28.65 -11.79 -10.82
CA GLU A 259 28.20 -13.05 -10.19
C GLU A 259 29.36 -14.03 -9.96
N GLU A 260 30.31 -14.13 -10.89
CA GLU A 260 31.50 -14.97 -10.77
C GLU A 260 32.48 -14.45 -9.71
N ASN A 261 32.68 -13.13 -9.65
CA ASN A 261 33.48 -12.52 -8.58
C ASN A 261 32.84 -12.68 -7.21
N GLU A 262 31.52 -12.57 -7.10
CA GLU A 262 30.80 -12.78 -5.83
C GLU A 262 30.84 -14.26 -5.40
N GLY A 263 30.78 -15.19 -6.35
CA GLY A 263 30.95 -16.62 -6.12
C GLY A 263 32.37 -16.96 -5.64
N ASN A 264 33.39 -16.39 -6.27
CA ASN A 264 34.79 -16.59 -5.89
C ASN A 264 35.12 -16.00 -4.51
N LEU A 265 34.52 -14.85 -4.16
CA LEU A 265 34.65 -14.25 -2.83
C LEU A 265 34.02 -15.13 -1.75
N LYS A 266 32.86 -15.75 -2.01
CA LYS A 266 32.20 -16.68 -1.07
C LYS A 266 32.97 -18.01 -0.92
N ALA A 267 33.56 -18.52 -2.01
CA ALA A 267 34.38 -19.73 -1.98
C ALA A 267 35.72 -19.52 -1.23
N GLY A 268 36.36 -18.36 -1.36
CA GLY A 268 37.60 -18.04 -0.65
C GLY A 268 37.41 -17.85 0.87
N ASP A 269 36.23 -17.42 1.30
CA ASP A 269 35.91 -17.23 2.73
C ASP A 269 35.65 -18.57 3.46
N ASP A 270 35.11 -19.59 2.78
CA ASP A 270 34.91 -20.94 3.35
C ASP A 270 36.24 -21.69 3.52
N ASP A 271 37.15 -21.57 2.55
CA ASP A 271 38.49 -22.20 2.60
C ASP A 271 39.37 -21.61 3.74
N SER A 272 39.10 -20.36 4.13
CA SER A 272 39.78 -19.70 5.26
C SER A 272 39.26 -20.13 6.63
N LYS A 273 38.00 -20.58 6.72
CA LYS A 273 37.38 -21.07 7.97
C LYS A 273 37.71 -22.53 8.24
N GLU A 274 37.93 -23.34 7.21
CA GLU A 274 38.30 -24.74 7.38
C GLU A 274 39.72 -24.90 7.96
N LYS A 275 40.64 -23.98 7.64
CA LYS A 275 42.02 -23.98 8.16
C LYS A 275 42.19 -23.52 9.62
N VAL A 276 41.15 -22.96 10.26
CA VAL A 276 41.24 -22.50 11.67
C VAL A 276 40.75 -23.59 12.66
N SER A 277 40.30 -24.75 12.17
CA SER A 277 39.72 -25.81 13.01
C SER A 277 40.64 -27.01 13.30
N VAL A 278 41.92 -26.96 12.89
CA VAL A 278 42.88 -28.06 13.08
C VAL A 278 44.14 -27.55 13.80
N GLU A 279 43.99 -27.03 15.02
CA GLU A 279 45.07 -26.91 16.01
C GLU A 279 44.44 -26.77 17.40
N PHE A 280 44.04 -27.89 18.02
CA PHE A 280 43.94 -28.10 19.47
C PHE A 280 43.97 -29.59 19.78
#